data_AF-A0ABD7DXL9-F1
#
_entry.id   AF-A0ABD7DXL9-F1
#
_cell.length_a   1.000
_cell.length_b   1.000
_cell.length_c   1.000
_cell.angle_alpha   90.00
_cell.angle_beta   90.00
_cell.angle_gamma   90.00
#
_symmetry.space_group_name_H-M   'P 1'
#
loop_
_entity.id
_entity.type
_entity.pdbx_description
1 polymer ?
#
loop_
_entity_poly.entity_id
_entity_poly.type
_entity_poly.pdbx_seq_one_letter_code
_entity_poly.pdbx_strand_id
1 'polypeptide(L)'
;MRTLILLVVGLALAALALRFAPAAQRTLAVTLFTLLWLGVCALNLRTGLSHGYTLAEELPIHAVLFGVPSAAAWLAWWWLHRAG
;
A
#
# COMPACT_ATOMS: atom_id res chain seq x y z
N MET A 1 15.81 -6.86 4.96
CA MET A 1 15.78 -5.81 3.92
C MET A 1 14.54 -4.94 4.15
N ARG A 2 14.70 -3.62 4.39
CA ARG A 2 13.60 -2.70 4.72
C ARG A 2 12.42 -2.80 3.73
N THR A 3 12.75 -2.91 2.44
CA THR A 3 11.81 -2.99 1.32
C THR A 3 10.88 -4.20 1.41
N LEU A 4 11.43 -5.40 1.63
CA LEU A 4 10.64 -6.63 1.72
C LEU A 4 9.68 -6.59 2.91
N ILE A 5 10.15 -6.08 4.07
CA ILE A 5 9.31 -5.93 5.26
C ILE A 5 8.14 -4.99 4.96
N LEU A 6 8.39 -3.83 4.35
CA LEU A 6 7.33 -2.89 4.00
C LEU A 6 6.34 -3.47 3.00
N LEU A 7 6.81 -4.22 2.00
CA LEU A 7 5.93 -4.86 1.04
C LEU A 7 4.97 -5.85 1.72
N VAL A 8 5.51 -6.71 2.60
CA VAL A 8 4.72 -7.69 3.36
C VAL A 8 3.75 -6.99 4.31
N VAL A 9 4.20 -5.96 5.03
CA VAL A 9 3.35 -5.16 5.93
C VAL A 9 2.23 -4.48 5.15
N GLY A 10 2.52 -3.90 3.98
CA GLY A 10 1.50 -3.27 3.13
C GLY A 10 0.43 -4.24 2.69
N LEU A 11 0.83 -5.42 2.23
CA LEU A 11 -0.10 -6.49 1.84
C LEU A 11 -0.93 -6.98 3.03
N ALA A 12 -0.31 -7.16 4.20
CA ALA A 12 -1.02 -7.55 5.41
C ALA A 12 -2.06 -6.49 5.82
N LEU A 13 -1.67 -5.22 5.83
CA LEU A 13 -2.58 -4.11 6.16
C LEU A 13 -3.71 -3.97 5.15
N ALA A 14 -3.45 -4.15 3.85
CA ALA A 14 -4.48 -4.20 2.81
C ALA A 14 -5.52 -5.30 3.09
N ALA A 15 -5.05 -6.51 3.40
CA ALA A 15 -5.91 -7.64 3.72
C ALA A 15 -6.73 -7.38 4.99
N LEU A 16 -6.11 -6.85 6.04
CA LEU A 16 -6.80 -6.52 7.30
C LEU A 16 -7.85 -5.42 7.10
N ALA A 17 -7.53 -4.38 6.33
CA ALA A 17 -8.46 -3.29 6.03
C ALA A 17 -9.77 -3.80 5.41
N LEU A 18 -9.67 -4.73 4.45
CA LEU A 18 -10.86 -5.33 3.82
C LEU A 18 -11.52 -6.41 4.68
N ARG A 19 -10.74 -7.18 5.46
CA ARG A 19 -11.25 -8.26 6.33
C ARG A 19 -12.20 -7.72 7.41
N PHE A 20 -11.86 -6.58 7.99
CA PHE A 20 -12.62 -5.99 9.09
C PHE A 20 -13.63 -4.92 8.65
N ALA A 21 -13.54 -4.43 7.41
CA ALA A 21 -14.50 -3.46 6.90
C ALA A 21 -15.87 -4.12 6.60
N PRO A 22 -16.99 -3.57 7.12
CA PRO A 22 -18.32 -3.92 6.67
C PRO A 22 -18.46 -3.73 5.15
N ALA A 23 -19.29 -4.53 4.49
CA ALA A 23 -19.46 -4.49 3.02
C ALA A 23 -19.72 -3.06 2.50
N ALA A 24 -20.63 -2.33 3.15
CA ALA A 24 -20.97 -0.94 2.80
C ALA A 24 -19.80 0.06 2.93
N GLN A 25 -18.75 -0.27 3.69
CA GLN A 25 -17.61 0.61 3.98
C GLN A 25 -16.32 0.17 3.27
N ARG A 26 -16.33 -0.93 2.50
CA ARG A 26 -15.11 -1.48 1.86
C ARG A 26 -14.43 -0.47 0.92
N THR A 27 -15.20 0.35 0.21
CA THR A 27 -14.65 1.43 -0.66
C THR A 27 -13.91 2.48 0.15
N LEU A 28 -14.49 2.89 1.29
CA LEU A 28 -13.83 3.83 2.21
C LEU A 28 -12.56 3.20 2.79
N ALA A 29 -12.62 1.94 3.21
CA ALA A 29 -11.48 1.23 3.80
C ALA A 29 -10.28 1.14 2.84
N VAL A 30 -10.51 0.78 1.57
CA VAL A 30 -9.41 0.69 0.57
C VAL A 30 -8.88 2.07 0.19
N THR A 31 -9.76 3.08 0.12
CA THR A 31 -9.34 4.47 -0.09
C THR A 31 -8.43 4.96 1.04
N LEU A 32 -8.86 4.77 2.30
CA LEU A 32 -8.08 5.17 3.47
C LEU A 32 -6.76 4.40 3.57
N PHE A 33 -6.78 3.09 3.34
CA PHE A 33 -5.56 2.30 3.25
C PHE A 33 -4.60 2.88 2.19
N THR A 34 -5.09 3.16 0.98
CA THR A 34 -4.27 3.69 -0.11
C THR A 34 -3.63 5.03 0.28
N LEU A 35 -4.39 5.94 0.87
CA LEU A 35 -3.89 7.26 1.28
C LEU A 35 -2.87 7.17 2.43
N LEU A 36 -3.16 6.37 3.46
CA LEU A 36 -2.24 6.16 4.57
C LEU A 36 -0.96 5.47 4.12
N TRP A 37 -1.08 4.47 3.24
CA TRP A 37 0.06 3.73 2.71
C TRP A 37 0.95 4.61 1.83
N LEU A 38 0.37 5.49 1.02
CA LEU A 38 1.12 6.50 0.27
C LEU A 38 1.96 7.37 1.22
N GLY A 39 1.40 7.78 2.36
CA GLY A 39 2.12 8.51 3.39
C GLY A 39 3.31 7.73 3.96
N VAL A 40 3.13 6.43 4.27
CA VAL A 40 4.21 5.55 4.72
C VAL A 40 5.32 5.43 3.66
N CYS A 41 4.96 5.23 2.40
CA CYS A 41 5.91 5.19 1.28
C CYS A 41 6.65 6.52 1.12
N ALA A 42 5.99 7.67 1.25
CA ALA A 42 6.62 8.98 1.15
C ALA A 42 7.63 9.22 2.29
N LEU A 43 7.28 8.82 3.53
CA LEU A 43 8.22 8.88 4.67
C LEU A 43 9.41 7.95 4.46
N ASN A 44 9.19 6.78 3.85
CA ASN A 44 10.26 5.85 3.52
C ASN A 44 11.19 6.39 2.43
N LEU A 45 10.64 7.04 1.41
CA LEU A 45 11.39 7.69 0.34
C LEU A 45 12.26 8.79 0.91
N ARG A 46 11.68 9.67 1.74
CA ARG A 46 12.44 10.71 2.45
C ARG A 46 13.61 10.12 3.23
N THR A 47 13.39 8.99 3.91
CA THR A 47 14.45 8.29 4.64
C THR A 47 15.55 7.82 3.68
N GLY A 48 15.21 7.22 2.53
CA GLY A 48 16.19 6.82 1.51
C GLY A 48 17.03 7.98 0.98
N LEU A 49 16.39 9.10 0.64
CA LEU A 49 17.06 10.32 0.19
C LEU A 49 18.04 10.87 1.25
N SER A 50 17.70 10.79 2.55
CA SER A 50 18.59 11.19 3.64
C SER A 50 19.83 10.31 3.79
N HIS A 51 19.86 9.11 3.20
CA HIS A 51 21.05 8.24 3.16
C HIS A 51 21.95 8.51 1.93
N GLY A 52 21.58 9.48 1.08
CA GLY A 52 22.36 9.89 -0.08
C GLY A 52 21.95 9.25 -1.41
N TYR A 53 20.90 8.42 -1.43
CA TYR A 53 20.34 7.90 -2.67
C TYR A 53 19.62 9.00 -3.45
N THR A 54 19.70 8.94 -4.77
CA THR A 54 18.99 9.85 -5.66
C THR A 54 17.51 9.47 -5.77
N LEU A 55 16.67 10.43 -6.16
CA LEU A 55 15.26 10.17 -6.43
C LEU A 55 15.08 9.13 -7.54
N ALA A 56 15.93 9.14 -8.57
CA ALA A 56 15.83 8.20 -9.69
C ALA A 56 16.11 6.75 -9.27
N GLU A 57 16.96 6.53 -8.27
CA GLU A 57 17.25 5.20 -7.72
C GLU A 57 16.12 4.71 -6.82
N GLU A 58 15.53 5.60 -6.02
CA GLU A 58 14.50 5.24 -5.03
C GLU A 58 13.08 5.18 -5.62
N LEU A 59 12.77 5.95 -6.67
CA LEU A 59 11.44 6.06 -7.23
C LEU A 59 10.89 4.72 -7.78
N PRO A 60 11.66 3.90 -8.52
CA PRO A 60 11.20 2.58 -8.98
C PRO A 60 10.87 1.64 -7.81
N ILE A 61 11.67 1.69 -6.74
CA ILE A 61 11.45 0.89 -5.53
C ILE A 61 10.15 1.32 -4.86
N HIS A 62 9.92 2.63 -4.74
CA HIS A 62 8.71 3.18 -4.14
C HIS A 62 7.46 2.96 -5.01
N ALA A 63 7.60 2.94 -6.33
CA ALA A 63 6.52 2.56 -7.24
C ALA A 63 6.05 1.12 -6.98
N VAL A 64 6.96 0.19 -6.70
CA VAL A 64 6.61 -1.19 -6.33
C VAL A 64 6.04 -1.25 -4.90
N LEU A 65 6.67 -0.58 -3.94
CA LEU A 65 6.25 -0.56 -2.53
C LEU A 65 4.85 0.01 -2.32
N PHE A 66 4.48 1.02 -3.10
CA PHE A 66 3.13 1.59 -3.09
C PHE A 66 2.20 0.79 -4.01
N GLY A 67 2.61 0.58 -5.26
CA GLY A 67 1.77 0.04 -6.31
C GLY A 67 1.28 -1.38 -6.02
N VAL A 68 2.14 -2.27 -5.53
CA VAL A 68 1.76 -3.67 -5.29
C VAL A 68 0.71 -3.79 -4.18
N PRO A 69 0.90 -3.24 -2.96
CA PRO A 69 -0.12 -3.30 -1.92
C PRO A 69 -1.42 -2.58 -2.29
N SER A 70 -1.33 -1.41 -2.92
CA SER A 70 -2.53 -0.66 -3.34
C SER A 70 -3.31 -1.40 -4.42
N ALA A 71 -2.63 -1.92 -5.45
CA ALA A 71 -3.28 -2.72 -6.49
C ALA A 71 -3.92 -3.99 -5.90
N ALA A 72 -3.22 -4.68 -4.99
CA ALA A 72 -3.77 -5.85 -4.30
C ALA A 72 -5.05 -5.51 -3.51
N ALA A 73 -5.06 -4.38 -2.80
CA ALA A 73 -6.24 -3.91 -2.06
C ALA A 73 -7.43 -3.62 -3.00
N TRP A 74 -7.21 -2.90 -4.10
CA TRP A 74 -8.25 -2.58 -5.07
C TRP A 74 -8.76 -3.80 -5.83
N LEU A 75 -7.87 -4.74 -6.19
CA LEU A 75 -8.26 -6.01 -6.79
C LEU A 75 -9.12 -6.82 -5.82
N ALA A 76 -8.67 -6.99 -4.57
CA ALA A 76 -9.43 -7.72 -3.56
C ALA A 76 -10.81 -7.10 -3.31
N TRP A 77 -10.89 -5.76 -3.25
CA TRP A 77 -12.16 -5.04 -3.18
C TRP A 77 -13.07 -5.36 -4.37
N TRP A 78 -12.53 -5.34 -5.58
CA TRP A 78 -13.27 -5.60 -6.81
C TRP A 78 -13.83 -7.03 -6.85
N TRP A 79 -13.04 -8.02 -6.45
CA TRP A 79 -13.49 -9.42 -6.32
C TRP A 79 -14.61 -9.55 -5.29
N LEU A 80 -14.47 -8.90 -4.14
CA LEU A 80 -15.46 -8.92 -3.06
C LEU A 80 -16.79 -8.22 -3.41
N HIS A 81 -16.78 -7.25 -4.33
CA HIS A 81 -17.99 -6.59 -4.83
C HIS A 81 -18.69 -7.36 -5.94
N ARG A 82 -17.95 -8.19 -6.69
CA ARG A 82 -18.54 -9.07 -7.71
C ARG A 82 -19.21 -10.31 -7.13
N ALA A 83 -18.79 -10.74 -5.94
CA ALA A 83 -19.25 -11.99 -5.31
C ALA A 83 -20.47 -11.82 -4.39
N GLY A 84 -20.95 -10.60 -4.18
CA GLY A 84 -22.14 -10.28 -3.38
C GLY A 84 -23.21 -9.64 -4.23
#